data_AF-A0A9P7GJ68-F1
#
_entry.id   AF-A0A9P7GJ68-F1
#
_cell.length_a   1.000
_cell.length_b   1.000
_cell.length_c   1.000
_cell.angle_alpha   90.00
_cell.angle_beta   90.00
_cell.angle_gamma   90.00
#
_symmetry.space_group_name_H-M   'P 1'
#
loop_
_entity.id
_entity.type
_entity.pdbx_description
1 polymer ?
#
loop_
_entity_poly.entity_id
_entity_poly.type
_entity_poly.pdbx_seq_one_letter_code
_entity_poly.pdbx_strand_id
1 'polypeptide(L)'
;MNMNATHFAPAWPASCPWVTAVGGTQVKKGASAVAGEEEVWNEAIVPGAVFFSGGGGFSNRFKTPAYQQKTVQTYLKGLKKSDPARLRLFNNKGTVDDGDFGLNSGTSGATPTVASIITLVNDARLAAGKKPVGFINPAVWRFA
;
A
#
# COMPACT_ATOMS: atom_id res chain seq x y z
N MET A 1 16.94 -4.04 -6.85
CA MET A 1 16.86 -4.94 -5.67
C MET A 1 18.14 -4.77 -4.87
N ASN A 2 18.05 -4.70 -3.53
CA ASN A 2 19.24 -4.72 -2.68
C ASN A 2 19.71 -6.17 -2.56
N MET A 3 20.78 -6.54 -3.28
CA MET A 3 21.29 -7.91 -3.34
C MET A 3 21.82 -8.43 -1.99
N ASN A 4 22.06 -7.54 -1.02
CA ASN A 4 22.52 -7.88 0.32
C ASN A 4 21.40 -7.78 1.39
N ALA A 5 20.18 -7.40 1.01
CA ALA A 5 18.98 -7.31 1.87
C ALA A 5 19.12 -6.48 3.18
N THR A 6 20.16 -5.64 3.31
CA THR A 6 20.43 -4.85 4.53
C THR A 6 19.57 -3.57 4.66
N HIS A 7 18.88 -3.17 3.60
CA HIS A 7 18.04 -1.97 3.55
C HIS A 7 16.79 -2.25 2.69
N PHE A 8 15.65 -1.68 3.10
CA PHE A 8 14.44 -1.66 2.27
C PHE A 8 14.66 -0.89 0.96
N ALA A 9 14.02 -1.37 -0.12
CA ALA A 9 14.10 -0.81 -1.46
C ALA A 9 12.75 -0.20 -1.87
N PRO A 10 12.45 1.05 -1.46
CA PRO A 10 11.19 1.71 -1.81
C PRO A 10 11.10 1.92 -3.34
N ALA A 11 9.92 1.66 -3.91
CA ALA A 11 9.72 1.78 -5.35
C ALA A 11 9.69 3.26 -5.82
N TRP A 12 10.13 3.49 -7.06
CA TRP A 12 9.92 4.72 -7.80
C TRP A 12 8.89 4.44 -8.92
N PRO A 13 7.92 5.33 -9.20
CA PRO A 13 7.71 6.66 -8.64
C PRO A 13 6.94 6.73 -7.32
N ALA A 14 6.51 5.60 -6.74
CA ALA A 14 5.69 5.57 -5.54
C ALA A 14 6.29 6.32 -4.32
N SER A 15 7.61 6.39 -4.21
CA SER A 15 8.30 7.14 -3.16
C SER A 15 8.34 8.67 -3.36
N CYS A 16 7.86 9.18 -4.51
CA CYS A 16 7.76 10.61 -4.77
C CYS A 16 6.65 11.25 -3.91
N PRO A 17 6.91 12.30 -3.14
CA PRO A 17 5.90 12.89 -2.25
C PRO A 17 4.77 13.59 -3.00
N TRP A 18 4.93 13.87 -4.30
CA TRP A 18 3.91 14.47 -5.16
C TRP A 18 3.05 13.44 -5.91
N VAL A 19 3.27 12.15 -5.67
CA VAL A 19 2.45 11.06 -6.20
C VAL A 19 1.65 10.47 -5.04
N THR A 20 0.39 10.13 -5.29
CA THR A 20 -0.39 9.29 -4.37
C THR A 20 -0.04 7.83 -4.63
N ALA A 21 0.77 7.23 -3.75
CA ALA A 21 1.10 5.81 -3.83
C ALA A 21 -0.11 4.96 -3.39
N VAL A 22 -0.42 3.92 -4.18
CA VAL A 22 -1.51 2.98 -3.90
C VAL A 22 -0.89 1.60 -3.63
N GLY A 23 -1.14 1.08 -2.42
CA GLY A 23 -0.71 -0.26 -2.01
C GLY A 23 -1.69 -1.35 -2.48
N GLY A 24 -1.43 -2.58 -2.08
CA GLY A 24 -2.28 -3.74 -2.40
C GLY A 24 -2.82 -4.43 -1.15
N THR A 25 -4.11 -4.79 -1.21
CA THR A 25 -4.82 -5.61 -0.24
C THR A 25 -5.30 -6.90 -0.91
N GLN A 26 -5.63 -7.91 -0.10
CA GLN A 26 -6.28 -9.13 -0.56
C GLN A 26 -7.46 -9.47 0.37
N VAL A 27 -8.48 -10.13 -0.17
CA VAL A 27 -9.53 -10.72 0.65
C VAL A 27 -8.97 -11.98 1.32
N LYS A 28 -9.21 -12.14 2.63
CA LYS A 28 -8.79 -13.34 3.36
C LYS A 28 -9.31 -14.61 2.66
N LYS A 29 -8.48 -15.66 2.60
CA LYS A 29 -8.90 -16.95 2.04
C LYS A 29 -10.19 -17.43 2.71
N GLY A 30 -11.19 -17.78 1.90
CA GLY A 30 -12.51 -18.23 2.37
C GLY A 30 -13.44 -17.12 2.88
N ALA A 31 -13.03 -15.85 2.86
CA ALA A 31 -13.91 -14.72 3.15
C ALA A 31 -14.68 -14.25 1.90
N SER A 32 -15.79 -13.56 2.13
CA SER A 32 -16.59 -12.95 1.05
C SER A 32 -15.83 -11.81 0.38
N ALA A 33 -15.80 -11.78 -0.95
CA ALA A 33 -15.23 -10.65 -1.69
C ALA A 33 -16.05 -9.35 -1.57
N VAL A 34 -17.28 -9.42 -1.04
CA VAL A 34 -18.19 -8.27 -0.90
C VAL A 34 -18.24 -7.75 0.54
N ALA A 35 -18.17 -8.66 1.52
CA ALA A 35 -18.36 -8.32 2.93
C ALA A 35 -17.19 -8.75 3.83
N GLY A 36 -16.19 -9.43 3.27
CA GLY A 36 -15.02 -9.91 4.01
C GLY A 36 -14.05 -8.78 4.32
N GLU A 37 -13.32 -8.94 5.42
CA GLU A 37 -12.20 -8.05 5.74
C GLU A 37 -11.05 -8.27 4.77
N GLU A 38 -10.44 -7.16 4.35
CA GLU A 38 -9.17 -7.17 3.63
C GLU A 38 -7.99 -7.35 4.59
N GLU A 39 -6.93 -7.95 4.07
CA GLU A 39 -5.62 -8.02 4.72
C GLU A 39 -4.52 -7.55 3.76
N VAL A 40 -3.29 -7.43 4.29
CA VAL A 40 -2.13 -7.05 3.48
C VAL A 40 -1.91 -8.10 2.40
N TRP A 41 -1.86 -7.68 1.13
CA TRP A 41 -1.48 -8.60 0.05
C TRP A 41 -0.02 -9.00 0.20
N ASN A 42 0.23 -10.30 0.35
CA ASN A 42 1.56 -10.89 0.48
C ASN A 42 1.52 -12.35 -0.02
N GLU A 43 1.96 -12.55 -1.24
CA GLU A 43 1.81 -13.79 -2.01
C GLU A 43 3.17 -14.32 -2.48
N ALA A 44 3.35 -15.64 -2.46
CA ALA A 44 4.54 -16.30 -3.00
C ALA A 44 4.18 -17.12 -4.24
N ILE A 45 4.76 -16.78 -5.39
CA ILE A 45 4.51 -17.44 -6.68
C ILE A 45 5.38 -18.68 -6.86
N VAL A 46 6.63 -18.59 -6.39
CA VAL A 46 7.55 -19.73 -6.34
C VAL A 46 8.01 -19.87 -4.89
N PRO A 47 7.70 -20.99 -4.21
CA PRO A 47 8.10 -21.21 -2.83
C PRO A 47 9.58 -20.95 -2.62
N GLY A 48 9.91 -19.97 -1.77
CA GLY A 48 11.29 -19.61 -1.43
C GLY A 48 12.04 -18.77 -2.48
N ALA A 49 11.41 -18.38 -3.60
CA ALA A 49 12.12 -17.71 -4.69
C ALA A 49 11.43 -16.44 -5.25
N VAL A 50 10.10 -16.42 -5.39
CA VAL A 50 9.39 -15.28 -5.99
C VAL A 50 8.21 -14.85 -5.11
N PHE A 51 8.23 -13.59 -4.70
CA PHE A 51 7.24 -12.99 -3.80
C PHE A 51 6.66 -11.71 -4.40
N PHE A 52 5.35 -11.54 -4.28
CA PHE A 52 4.64 -10.31 -4.56
C PHE A 52 3.96 -9.79 -3.28
N SER A 53 3.89 -8.48 -3.13
CA SER A 53 3.24 -7.87 -1.97
C SER A 53 2.63 -6.53 -2.34
N GLY A 54 1.77 -6.00 -1.48
CA GLY A 54 1.18 -4.68 -1.61
C GLY A 54 2.18 -3.51 -1.69
N GLY A 55 3.47 -3.76 -1.48
CA GLY A 55 4.51 -2.74 -1.45
C GLY A 55 4.41 -1.84 -0.21
N GLY A 56 5.49 -1.12 0.08
CA GLY A 56 5.52 -0.21 1.22
C GLY A 56 6.93 0.07 1.72
N GLY A 57 7.06 1.09 2.57
CA GLY A 57 8.33 1.46 3.20
C GLY A 57 8.54 2.97 3.24
N PHE A 58 9.77 3.36 3.56
CA PHE A 58 10.21 4.75 3.65
C PHE A 58 11.20 5.07 2.53
N SER A 59 11.07 6.26 1.93
CA SER A 59 12.02 6.72 0.90
C SER A 59 13.43 6.88 1.47
N ASN A 60 14.44 6.43 0.72
CA ASN A 60 15.85 6.71 1.02
C ASN A 60 16.31 8.07 0.47
N ARG A 61 15.43 8.81 -0.25
CA ARG A 61 15.78 10.06 -0.95
C ARG A 61 14.94 11.26 -0.51
N PHE A 62 13.65 11.07 -0.33
CA PHE A 62 12.74 12.16 0.06
C PHE A 62 12.52 12.16 1.57
N LYS A 63 12.65 13.32 2.19
CA LYS A 63 12.26 13.51 3.59
C LYS A 63 10.75 13.30 3.74
N THR A 64 10.31 12.86 4.92
CA THR A 64 8.90 12.75 5.27
C THR A 64 8.20 14.11 5.09
N PRO A 65 7.21 14.23 4.18
CA PRO A 65 6.46 15.47 4.00
C PRO A 65 5.69 15.88 5.25
N ALA A 66 5.52 17.19 5.45
CA ALA A 66 4.86 17.74 6.63
C ALA A 66 3.45 17.18 6.85
N TYR A 67 2.70 16.95 5.77
CA TYR A 67 1.33 16.44 5.85
C TYR A 67 1.20 15.03 6.44
N GLN A 68 2.27 14.21 6.44
CA GLN A 68 2.25 12.85 7.01
C GLN A 68 3.18 12.68 8.21
N GLN A 69 3.89 13.75 8.62
CA GLN A 69 4.94 13.68 9.63
C GLN A 69 4.43 13.16 10.98
N LYS A 70 3.27 13.66 11.43
CA LYS A 70 2.65 13.25 12.70
C LYS A 70 2.33 11.76 12.70
N THR A 71 1.62 11.28 11.67
CA THR A 71 1.21 9.88 11.58
C THR A 71 2.42 8.95 11.46
N VAL A 72 3.44 9.33 10.67
CA VAL A 72 4.70 8.58 10.59
C VAL A 72 5.40 8.50 11.94
N GLN A 73 5.50 9.61 12.69
CA GLN A 73 6.11 9.59 14.02
C GLN A 73 5.34 8.70 15.01
N THR A 74 4.01 8.77 15.00
CA THR A 74 3.16 7.89 15.82
C THR A 74 3.39 6.42 15.47
N TYR A 75 3.42 6.10 14.17
CA TYR A 75 3.69 4.77 13.68
C TYR A 75 5.06 4.25 14.14
N LEU A 76 6.12 5.04 13.94
CA LEU A 76 7.49 4.70 14.34
C LEU A 76 7.63 4.53 15.87
N LYS A 77 6.92 5.32 16.68
CA LYS A 77 6.87 5.15 18.14
C LYS A 77 6.16 3.86 18.54
N GLY A 78 5.11 3.48 17.81
CA GLY A 78 4.35 2.25 18.02
C GLY A 78 5.09 0.99 17.57
N LEU A 79 6.08 1.11 16.67
CA LEU A 79 6.93 0.00 16.27
C LEU A 79 7.87 -0.40 17.40
N LYS A 80 7.42 -1.35 18.24
CA LYS A 80 8.30 -2.07 19.13
C LYS A 80 9.25 -2.92 18.28
N LYS A 81 10.56 -2.62 18.32
CA LYS A 81 11.62 -3.40 17.63
C LYS A 81 11.68 -4.88 18.05
N SER A 82 10.90 -5.28 19.05
CA SER A 82 10.81 -6.64 19.56
C SER A 82 9.50 -7.35 19.20
N ASP A 83 8.59 -6.72 18.47
CA ASP A 83 7.31 -7.32 18.07
C ASP A 83 7.49 -8.07 16.74
N PRO A 84 7.62 -9.40 16.75
CA PRO A 84 7.88 -10.17 15.54
C PRO A 84 6.70 -10.14 14.57
N ALA A 85 5.47 -9.94 15.06
CA ALA A 85 4.28 -9.85 14.21
C ALA A 85 4.29 -8.55 13.39
N ARG A 86 4.68 -7.43 14.01
CA ARG A 86 4.84 -6.15 13.30
C ARG A 86 6.09 -6.10 12.42
N LEU A 87 7.17 -6.76 12.82
CA LEU A 87 8.37 -6.88 11.98
C LEU A 87 8.16 -7.83 10.79
N ARG A 88 7.26 -8.82 10.89
CA ARG A 88 6.85 -9.67 9.75
C ARG A 88 6.10 -8.90 8.66
N LEU A 89 5.41 -7.81 9.01
CA LEU A 89 4.82 -6.87 8.03
C LEU A 89 5.90 -6.12 7.23
N PHE A 90 7.13 -6.08 7.76
CA PHE A 90 8.34 -5.68 7.05
C PHE A 90 9.10 -6.92 6.57
N ASN A 91 8.45 -7.65 5.67
CA ASN A 91 8.87 -8.90 5.03
C ASN A 91 10.08 -9.66 5.63
N ASN A 92 9.80 -10.70 6.42
CA ASN A 92 10.67 -11.87 6.53
C ASN A 92 9.84 -13.12 6.86
N LYS A 93 9.30 -13.76 5.81
CA LYS A 93 8.66 -15.09 5.75
C LYS A 93 7.19 -15.19 6.24
N GLY A 94 6.35 -15.76 5.37
CA GLY A 94 4.96 -16.16 5.65
C GLY A 94 4.62 -17.49 4.93
N THR A 95 3.80 -18.32 5.57
CA THR A 95 3.37 -19.68 5.17
C THR A 95 2.05 -19.68 4.40
N VAL A 96 1.81 -20.76 3.64
CA VAL A 96 0.85 -20.88 2.52
C VAL A 96 -0.42 -21.63 2.92
N ASP A 97 -1.53 -21.27 2.27
CA ASP A 97 -2.74 -22.06 2.24
C ASP A 97 -3.29 -22.10 0.80
N ASP A 98 -3.41 -23.30 0.24
CA ASP A 98 -3.60 -23.63 -1.20
C ASP A 98 -5.02 -23.30 -1.73
N GLY A 99 -5.15 -22.61 -2.88
CA GLY A 99 -6.47 -22.34 -3.46
C GLY A 99 -6.50 -21.37 -4.63
N ASP A 100 -6.16 -21.91 -5.80
CA ASP A 100 -6.43 -21.47 -7.18
C ASP A 100 -7.38 -20.27 -7.40
N PHE A 101 -6.85 -19.18 -7.98
CA PHE A 101 -7.58 -18.22 -8.83
C PHE A 101 -6.59 -17.52 -9.76
N GLY A 102 -6.72 -17.74 -11.08
CA GLY A 102 -6.04 -16.91 -12.08
C GLY A 102 -6.65 -15.51 -12.13
N LEU A 103 -6.13 -14.59 -11.32
CA LEU A 103 -6.49 -13.17 -11.30
C LEU A 103 -5.26 -12.31 -11.62
N ASN A 104 -5.47 -11.27 -12.44
CA ASN A 104 -4.47 -10.25 -12.71
C ASN A 104 -4.21 -9.46 -11.41
N SER A 105 -3.30 -9.95 -10.58
CA SER A 105 -2.97 -9.44 -9.25
C SER A 105 -1.98 -8.25 -9.33
N GLY A 106 -1.81 -7.50 -8.25
CA GLY A 106 -0.86 -6.37 -8.22
C GLY A 106 -1.41 -5.04 -7.73
N THR A 107 -0.50 -4.19 -7.24
CA THR A 107 -0.76 -2.75 -7.09
C THR A 107 -1.14 -2.10 -8.43
N SER A 108 -0.79 -2.72 -9.56
CA SER A 108 -1.25 -2.35 -10.91
C SER A 108 -2.75 -2.51 -11.12
N GLY A 109 -3.44 -3.39 -10.36
CA GLY A 109 -4.89 -3.47 -10.32
C GLY A 109 -5.51 -2.47 -9.33
N ALA A 110 -4.87 -2.29 -8.16
CA ALA A 110 -5.35 -1.34 -7.15
C ALA A 110 -5.28 0.13 -7.61
N THR A 111 -4.20 0.51 -8.32
CA THR A 111 -3.97 1.88 -8.80
C THR A 111 -5.10 2.41 -9.71
N PRO A 112 -5.49 1.73 -10.80
CA PRO A 112 -6.60 2.20 -11.65
C PRO A 112 -7.95 2.16 -10.94
N THR A 113 -8.17 1.26 -9.96
CA THR A 113 -9.38 1.25 -9.14
C THR A 113 -9.50 2.53 -8.31
N VAL A 114 -8.45 2.90 -7.57
CA VAL A 114 -8.42 4.16 -6.80
C VAL A 114 -8.54 5.38 -7.74
N ALA A 115 -7.84 5.36 -8.88
CA ALA A 115 -7.95 6.45 -9.87
C ALA A 115 -9.37 6.61 -10.42
N SER A 116 -10.11 5.52 -10.61
CA SER A 116 -11.51 5.55 -11.05
C SER A 116 -12.42 6.17 -10.00
N ILE A 117 -12.23 5.84 -8.72
CA ILE A 117 -12.97 6.47 -7.61
C ILE A 117 -12.72 7.98 -7.59
N ILE A 118 -11.47 8.42 -7.71
CA ILE A 118 -11.14 9.86 -7.76
C ILE A 118 -11.72 10.53 -9.00
N THR A 119 -11.78 9.84 -10.14
CA THR A 119 -12.46 10.33 -11.35
C THR A 119 -13.94 10.58 -11.09
N LEU A 120 -14.64 9.63 -10.45
CA LEU A 120 -16.06 9.80 -10.09
C LEU A 120 -16.27 10.97 -9.11
N VAL A 121 -15.36 11.15 -8.15
CA VAL A 121 -15.39 12.31 -7.25
C VAL A 121 -15.21 13.62 -8.02
N ASN A 122 -14.29 13.66 -8.99
CA ASN A 122 -14.08 14.83 -9.83
C ASN A 122 -15.28 15.13 -10.72
N ASP A 123 -15.90 14.10 -11.30
CA ASP A 123 -17.12 14.23 -12.10
C ASP A 123 -18.25 14.89 -11.28
N ALA A 124 -18.52 14.36 -10.09
CA ALA A 124 -19.51 14.94 -9.17
C ALA A 124 -19.18 16.39 -8.76
N ARG A 125 -17.90 16.72 -8.59
CA ARG A 125 -17.45 18.09 -8.28
C ARG A 125 -17.68 19.03 -9.46
N LEU A 126 -17.34 18.59 -10.68
CA LEU A 126 -17.54 19.38 -11.90
C LEU A 126 -19.03 19.62 -12.17
N ALA A 127 -19.87 18.60 -11.99
CA ALA A 127 -21.34 18.73 -12.07
C ALA A 127 -21.89 19.76 -11.06
N ALA A 128 -21.23 19.92 -9.91
CA ALA A 128 -21.55 20.94 -8.92
C ALA A 128 -20.82 22.29 -9.11
N GLY A 129 -20.19 22.52 -10.28
CA GLY A 129 -19.46 23.76 -10.59
C GLY A 129 -18.15 23.94 -9.81
N LYS A 130 -17.62 22.88 -9.17
CA LYS A 130 -16.37 22.91 -8.40
C LYS A 130 -15.18 22.43 -9.24
N LYS A 131 -13.97 22.84 -8.86
CA LYS A 131 -12.72 22.36 -9.46
C LYS A 131 -12.41 20.91 -9.03
N PRO A 132 -11.64 20.14 -9.82
CA PRO A 132 -11.12 18.82 -9.42
C PRO A 132 -10.34 18.86 -8.09
N VAL A 133 -10.18 17.69 -7.45
CA VAL A 133 -9.51 17.56 -6.14
C VAL A 133 -8.00 17.84 -6.18
N GLY A 134 -7.36 17.69 -7.35
CA GLY A 134 -5.93 17.93 -7.52
C GLY A 134 -5.07 16.98 -6.68
N PHE A 135 -4.02 17.51 -6.04
CA PHE A 135 -3.11 16.74 -5.21
C PHE A 135 -3.75 16.36 -3.86
N ILE A 136 -4.08 15.07 -3.70
CA ILE A 136 -4.90 14.60 -2.58
C ILE A 136 -4.11 14.17 -1.33
N ASN A 137 -2.79 13.98 -1.39
CA ASN A 137 -2.03 13.46 -0.24
C ASN A 137 -2.30 14.26 1.05
N PRO A 138 -2.27 15.61 1.06
CA PRO A 138 -2.53 16.36 2.29
C PRO A 138 -3.93 16.14 2.86
N ALA A 139 -4.92 15.85 2.01
CA ALA A 139 -6.28 15.57 2.48
C ALA A 139 -6.38 14.16 3.09
N VAL A 140 -5.79 13.15 2.46
CA VAL A 140 -5.84 11.75 2.93
C VAL A 140 -5.25 11.62 4.34
N TRP A 141 -4.12 12.27 4.62
CA TRP A 141 -3.45 12.17 5.92
C TRP A 141 -4.13 12.97 7.05
N ARG A 142 -5.13 13.81 6.75
CA ARG A 142 -5.91 14.51 7.81
C ARG A 142 -6.91 13.60 8.52
N PHE A 143 -7.24 12.47 7.90
CA PHE A 143 -8.19 11.49 8.44
C PHE A 143 -7.49 10.23 8.98
N ALA A 144 -6.15 10.24 9.05
CA ALA A 144 -5.31 9.12 9.47
C ALA A 144 -4.71 9.32 10.87
#